data_AF-A0AAV2BXZ0-F1
#
_entry.id   AF-A0AAV2BXZ0-F1
#
_cell.length_a   1.000
_cell.length_b   1.000
_cell.length_c   1.000
_cell.angle_alpha   90.00
_cell.angle_beta   90.00
_cell.angle_gamma   90.00
#
_symmetry.space_group_name_H-M   'P 1'
#
loop_
_entity.id
_entity.type
_entity.pdbx_description
1 polymer ?
#
loop_
_entity_poly.entity_id
_entity_poly.type
_entity_poly.pdbx_seq_one_letter_code
_entity_poly.pdbx_strand_id
1 'polypeptide(L)'
;MRNINLMKPVLCLLMLMVTAIATDLSLKEGCPKSSDVQPCKCESGQYTVLQCNHIENTDTLWNVFRKSTKYAFQEVHIQFSAFLYLPRDIFEIVPVKSLYLKNTTLSTLFDQPPQSLDALDTLHLENALFMRYIGGFCKAKKGCFRELQTGISDQGHISQSF
;
A
#
# COMPACT_ATOMS: atom_id res chain seq x y z
N MET A 1 44.91 48.50 28.50
CA MET A 1 45.57 48.61 27.17
C MET A 1 45.44 47.27 26.44
N ARG A 2 45.07 47.32 25.15
CA ARG A 2 45.02 46.22 24.14
C ARG A 2 43.87 45.21 24.33
N ASN A 3 43.09 44.84 23.32
CA ASN A 3 42.92 45.32 21.95
C ASN A 3 41.54 44.85 21.46
N ILE A 4 40.90 45.67 20.65
CA ILE A 4 39.61 45.42 20.00
C ILE A 4 39.86 44.55 18.76
N ASN A 5 38.80 43.92 18.24
CA ASN A 5 38.61 43.36 16.90
C ASN A 5 38.65 41.83 16.83
N LEU A 6 37.84 41.13 16.05
CA LEU A 6 36.74 41.48 15.14
C LEU A 6 36.48 40.14 14.45
N MET A 7 35.71 39.24 15.04
CA MET A 7 35.25 38.07 14.30
C MET A 7 34.14 37.37 15.08
N LYS A 8 32.91 37.46 14.54
CA LYS A 8 31.79 36.50 14.63
C LYS A 8 30.39 37.14 14.46
N PRO A 9 30.14 38.23 13.70
CA PRO A 9 28.77 38.46 13.22
C PRO A 9 28.38 37.49 12.09
N VAL A 10 29.36 36.82 11.48
CA VAL A 10 29.15 35.89 10.35
C VAL A 10 28.63 34.51 10.79
N LEU A 11 28.83 34.13 12.06
CA LEU A 11 28.45 32.79 12.54
C LEU A 11 26.94 32.65 12.81
N CYS A 12 26.24 33.75 13.12
CA CYS A 12 24.78 33.75 13.26
C CYS A 12 24.06 33.70 11.91
N LEU A 13 24.67 34.21 10.83
CA LEU A 13 24.03 34.22 9.51
C LEU A 13 23.97 32.82 8.85
N LEU A 14 24.90 31.94 9.20
CA LEU A 14 24.97 30.58 8.63
C LEU A 14 24.00 29.57 9.28
N MET A 15 23.46 29.87 10.46
CA MET A 15 22.54 28.97 11.17
C MET A 15 21.05 29.19 10.81
N LEU A 16 20.73 30.20 9.99
CA LEU A 16 19.37 30.54 9.58
C LEU A 16 18.92 29.88 8.25
N MET A 17 19.79 29.15 7.57
CA MET A 17 19.51 28.55 6.25
C MET A 17 19.30 27.02 6.30
N VAL A 18 18.98 26.45 7.47
CA VAL A 18 18.39 25.11 7.53
C VAL A 18 16.88 25.29 7.61
N THR A 19 16.30 25.87 6.56
CA THR A 19 14.87 25.70 6.31
C THR A 19 14.68 24.22 6.01
N ALA A 20 14.24 23.48 7.03
CA ALA A 20 13.68 22.16 6.85
C ALA A 20 12.63 22.27 5.76
N ILE A 21 12.97 21.78 4.57
CA ILE A 21 12.00 21.52 3.51
C ILE A 21 11.23 20.30 4.01
N ALA A 22 10.30 20.52 4.93
CA ALA A 22 9.22 19.58 5.14
C ALA A 22 8.42 19.63 3.84
N THR A 23 8.80 18.79 2.88
CA THR A 23 7.91 18.50 1.76
C THR A 23 6.70 17.83 2.39
N ASP A 24 5.66 18.63 2.60
CA ASP A 24 4.35 18.15 2.95
C ASP A 24 3.98 17.12 1.88
N LEU A 25 4.09 15.83 2.22
CA LEU A 25 3.62 14.74 1.36
C LEU A 25 2.10 14.71 1.48
N SER A 26 1.49 15.83 1.13
CA SER A 26 0.06 16.03 1.20
C SER A 26 -0.55 15.13 0.14
N LEU A 27 -1.23 14.08 0.59
CA LEU A 27 -1.95 13.18 -0.29
C LEU A 27 -2.97 13.99 -1.10
N LYS A 28 -3.07 13.66 -2.38
CA LYS A 28 -4.08 14.19 -3.28
C LYS A 28 -5.39 13.48 -3.00
N GLU A 29 -6.45 14.28 -2.90
CA GLU A 29 -7.80 13.77 -2.81
C GLU A 29 -8.28 13.22 -4.17
N GLY A 30 -9.15 12.23 -4.10
CA GLY A 30 -9.78 11.63 -5.26
C GLY A 30 -8.85 10.73 -6.08
N CYS A 31 -9.09 10.67 -7.38
CA CYS A 31 -8.47 9.67 -8.24
C CYS A 31 -7.22 10.17 -8.97
N PRO A 32 -6.22 9.29 -9.20
CA PRO A 32 -5.20 9.52 -10.21
C PRO A 32 -5.83 9.66 -11.61
N LYS A 33 -5.03 10.12 -12.57
CA LYS A 33 -5.48 10.15 -13.97
C LYS A 33 -5.81 8.73 -14.41
N SER A 34 -6.86 8.57 -15.22
CA SER A 34 -7.28 7.25 -15.70
C SER A 34 -6.15 6.48 -16.40
N SER A 35 -5.30 7.17 -17.18
CA SER A 35 -4.12 6.58 -17.84
C SER A 35 -3.06 6.02 -16.87
N ASP A 36 -3.05 6.50 -15.63
CA ASP A 36 -2.07 6.10 -14.62
C ASP A 36 -2.53 4.83 -13.88
N VAL A 37 -3.84 4.58 -13.85
CA VAL A 37 -4.45 3.43 -13.17
C VAL A 37 -4.94 2.33 -14.10
N GLN A 38 -4.88 2.51 -15.42
CA GLN A 38 -5.26 1.46 -16.37
C GLN A 38 -4.42 0.18 -16.16
N PRO A 39 -5.04 -1.02 -16.25
CA PRO A 39 -6.43 -1.30 -16.68
C PRO A 39 -7.49 -1.17 -15.56
N CYS A 40 -7.10 -0.75 -14.35
CA CYS A 40 -8.03 -0.50 -13.27
C CYS A 40 -8.84 0.79 -13.50
N LYS A 41 -9.94 0.90 -12.77
CA LYS A 41 -10.78 2.11 -12.70
C LYS A 41 -10.71 2.67 -11.30
N CYS A 42 -10.62 3.99 -11.20
CA CYS A 42 -10.71 4.68 -9.92
C CYS A 42 -12.00 5.50 -9.89
N GLU A 43 -12.72 5.39 -8.79
CA GLU A 43 -13.93 6.15 -8.52
C GLU A 43 -13.74 6.95 -7.22
N SER A 44 -14.16 8.20 -7.23
CA SER A 44 -14.13 9.07 -6.06
C SER A 44 -15.55 9.52 -5.73
N GLY A 45 -16.01 9.15 -4.54
CA GLY A 45 -17.28 9.61 -3.97
C GLY A 45 -17.04 10.15 -2.57
N GLN A 46 -17.71 9.55 -1.57
CA GLN A 46 -17.37 9.78 -0.16
C GLN A 46 -15.96 9.27 0.20
N TYR A 47 -15.47 8.30 -0.56
CA TYR A 47 -14.13 7.74 -0.45
C TYR A 47 -13.59 7.34 -1.83
N THR A 48 -12.28 7.14 -1.93
CA THR A 48 -11.59 6.75 -3.16
C THR A 48 -11.46 5.24 -3.25
N VAL A 49 -12.00 4.67 -4.32
CA VAL A 49 -12.04 3.23 -4.58
C VAL A 49 -11.27 2.92 -5.86
N LEU A 50 -10.36 1.94 -5.80
CA LEU A 50 -9.66 1.40 -6.96
C LEU A 50 -10.20 0.00 -7.29
N GLN A 51 -10.72 -0.18 -8.50
CA GLN A 51 -11.27 -1.42 -9.00
C GLN A 51 -10.41 -2.00 -10.12
N CYS A 52 -9.74 -3.11 -9.85
CA CYS A 52 -8.91 -3.85 -10.79
C CYS A 52 -9.57 -5.18 -11.13
N ASN A 53 -9.88 -5.41 -12.40
CA ASN A 53 -10.52 -6.64 -12.88
C ASN A 53 -9.65 -7.31 -13.93
N HIS A 54 -9.63 -8.64 -13.99
CA HIS A 54 -8.91 -9.42 -15.01
C HIS A 54 -7.40 -9.10 -15.06
N ILE A 55 -6.78 -8.98 -13.89
CA ILE A 55 -5.34 -8.81 -13.77
C ILE A 55 -4.66 -10.18 -13.85
N GLU A 56 -3.82 -10.35 -14.86
CA GLU A 56 -3.08 -11.60 -15.08
C GLU A 56 -1.57 -11.49 -14.79
N ASN A 57 -1.08 -10.26 -14.58
CA ASN A 57 0.33 -9.98 -14.35
C ASN A 57 0.52 -9.06 -13.14
N THR A 58 1.38 -9.46 -12.21
CA THR A 58 1.77 -8.69 -11.03
C THR A 58 2.36 -7.32 -11.39
N ASP A 59 3.12 -7.21 -12.48
CA ASP A 59 3.72 -5.94 -12.92
C ASP A 59 2.67 -4.88 -13.24
N THR A 60 1.48 -5.29 -13.69
CA THR A 60 0.35 -4.40 -13.95
C THR A 60 -0.09 -3.70 -12.67
N LEU A 61 -0.31 -4.45 -11.58
CA LEU A 61 -0.67 -3.85 -10.28
C LEU A 61 0.44 -2.93 -9.80
N TRP A 62 1.68 -3.40 -9.83
CA TRP A 62 2.80 -2.62 -9.36
C TRP A 62 2.94 -1.27 -10.08
N ASN A 63 2.74 -1.25 -11.40
CA ASN A 63 2.75 -0.02 -12.19
C ASN A 63 1.62 0.95 -11.81
N VAL A 64 0.41 0.44 -11.57
CA VAL A 64 -0.75 1.22 -11.13
C VAL A 64 -0.45 1.91 -9.78
N PHE A 65 0.05 1.15 -8.80
CA PHE A 65 0.34 1.69 -7.47
C PHE A 65 1.51 2.66 -7.48
N ARG A 66 2.58 2.36 -8.23
CA ARG A 66 3.73 3.27 -8.37
C ARG A 66 3.35 4.64 -8.95
N LYS A 67 2.42 4.68 -9.90
CA LYS A 67 1.92 5.95 -10.45
C LYS A 67 0.91 6.65 -9.53
N SER A 68 0.47 5.97 -8.48
CA SER A 68 -0.53 6.43 -7.51
C SER A 68 0.06 6.82 -6.14
N THR A 69 1.39 6.95 -6.01
CA THR A 69 2.10 7.26 -4.74
C THR A 69 1.69 8.56 -4.06
N LYS A 70 1.00 9.46 -4.77
CA LYS A 70 0.48 10.71 -4.22
C LYS A 70 -0.97 10.60 -3.76
N TYR A 71 -1.57 9.41 -3.78
CA TYR A 71 -2.97 9.17 -3.50
C TYR A 71 -3.10 8.14 -2.38
N ALA A 72 -4.28 8.08 -1.77
CA ALA A 72 -4.66 7.01 -0.85
C ALA A 72 -5.97 6.39 -1.31
N PHE A 73 -6.10 5.09 -1.10
CA PHE A 73 -7.31 4.34 -1.42
C PHE A 73 -7.97 3.87 -0.13
N GLN A 74 -9.24 4.21 0.04
CA GLN A 74 -10.01 3.64 1.13
C GLN A 74 -10.25 2.15 0.85
N GLU A 75 -10.56 1.82 -0.41
CA GLU A 75 -10.80 0.45 -0.83
C GLU A 75 -10.06 0.13 -2.13
N VAL A 76 -9.45 -1.04 -2.16
CA VAL A 76 -8.89 -1.64 -3.37
C VAL A 76 -9.61 -2.97 -3.59
N HIS A 77 -10.24 -3.11 -4.74
CA HIS A 77 -10.92 -4.33 -5.17
C HIS A 77 -10.15 -4.96 -6.32
N ILE A 78 -9.66 -6.18 -6.12
CA ILE A 78 -9.02 -6.98 -7.17
C ILE A 78 -9.90 -8.19 -7.41
N GLN A 79 -10.49 -8.27 -8.60
CA GLN A 79 -11.47 -9.29 -8.93
C GLN A 79 -11.14 -10.06 -10.20
N PHE A 80 -11.56 -11.33 -10.27
CA PHE A 80 -11.43 -12.17 -11.47
C PHE A 80 -10.01 -12.19 -12.03
N SER A 81 -9.02 -12.31 -11.14
CA SER A 81 -7.60 -12.06 -11.46
C SER A 81 -6.73 -13.25 -11.09
N ALA A 82 -5.70 -13.53 -11.88
CA ALA A 82 -4.78 -14.65 -11.66
C ALA A 82 -3.34 -14.18 -11.82
N PHE A 83 -2.63 -13.97 -10.72
CA PHE A 83 -1.26 -13.43 -10.73
C PHE A 83 -0.43 -14.06 -9.61
N LEU A 84 0.89 -13.87 -9.60
CA LEU A 84 1.74 -14.67 -8.71
C LEU A 84 1.61 -14.26 -7.24
N TYR A 85 1.58 -12.95 -6.97
CA TYR A 85 1.57 -12.37 -5.64
C TYR A 85 1.21 -10.89 -5.66
N LEU A 86 0.82 -10.33 -4.51
CA LEU A 86 0.80 -8.89 -4.29
C LEU A 86 2.21 -8.39 -3.95
N PRO A 87 2.77 -7.42 -4.67
CA PRO A 87 4.08 -6.87 -4.34
C PRO A 87 3.98 -6.08 -3.03
N ARG A 88 4.70 -6.47 -1.97
CA ARG A 88 4.59 -5.84 -0.64
C ARG A 88 4.79 -4.32 -0.66
N ASP A 89 5.72 -3.84 -1.50
CA ASP A 89 6.21 -2.47 -1.44
C ASP A 89 5.10 -1.48 -1.85
N ILE A 90 4.07 -1.95 -2.57
CA ILE A 90 2.94 -1.10 -2.96
C ILE A 90 2.13 -0.63 -1.75
N PHE A 91 2.04 -1.44 -0.70
CA PHE A 91 1.33 -1.11 0.54
C PHE A 91 2.18 -0.25 1.48
N GLU A 92 3.48 -0.15 1.23
CA GLU A 92 4.39 0.75 1.96
C GLU A 92 4.39 2.16 1.34
N ILE A 93 4.15 2.27 0.02
CA ILE A 93 4.20 3.55 -0.71
C ILE A 93 2.82 4.15 -1.03
N VAL A 94 1.75 3.35 -0.98
CA VAL A 94 0.37 3.82 -1.18
C VAL A 94 -0.48 3.37 0.00
N PRO A 95 -1.07 4.30 0.77
CA PRO A 95 -1.99 3.95 1.84
C PRO A 95 -3.24 3.26 1.26
N VAL A 96 -3.52 2.05 1.74
CA VAL A 96 -4.72 1.26 1.39
C VAL A 96 -5.36 0.80 2.69
N LYS A 97 -6.61 1.21 2.96
CA LYS A 97 -7.31 0.80 4.19
C LYS A 97 -7.97 -0.56 4.12
N SER A 98 -8.66 -0.86 3.03
CA SER A 98 -9.34 -2.13 2.82
C SER A 98 -8.93 -2.77 1.50
N LEU A 99 -8.53 -4.03 1.54
CA LEU A 99 -8.19 -4.82 0.37
C LEU A 99 -9.18 -5.96 0.20
N TYR A 100 -9.82 -6.03 -0.96
CA TYR A 100 -10.75 -7.08 -1.35
C TYR A 100 -10.14 -7.90 -2.48
N LEU A 101 -9.94 -9.19 -2.24
CA LEU A 101 -9.55 -10.18 -3.25
C LEU A 101 -10.74 -11.11 -3.52
N LYS A 102 -11.39 -10.95 -4.68
CA LYS A 102 -12.58 -11.70 -5.05
C LYS A 102 -12.37 -12.54 -6.30
N ASN A 103 -12.66 -13.84 -6.26
CA ASN A 103 -12.45 -14.73 -7.42
C ASN A 103 -11.02 -14.59 -7.96
N THR A 104 -10.04 -14.68 -7.07
CA THR A 104 -8.63 -14.48 -7.42
C THR A 104 -7.84 -15.76 -7.22
N THR A 105 -6.82 -15.96 -8.04
CA THR A 105 -5.84 -17.05 -7.86
C THR A 105 -4.47 -16.45 -7.72
N LEU A 106 -3.81 -16.74 -6.60
CA LEU A 106 -2.45 -16.32 -6.32
C LEU A 106 -1.55 -17.52 -6.01
N SER A 107 -0.26 -17.41 -6.30
CA SER A 107 0.68 -18.41 -5.80
C SER A 107 0.93 -18.24 -4.30
N THR A 108 1.07 -16.99 -3.85
CA THR A 108 1.18 -16.58 -2.44
C THR A 108 0.55 -15.21 -2.30
N LEU A 109 0.13 -14.82 -1.09
CA LEU A 109 -0.50 -13.52 -0.88
C LEU A 109 0.47 -12.37 -1.16
N PHE A 110 1.71 -12.44 -0.64
CA PHE A 110 2.78 -11.47 -0.87
C PHE A 110 4.06 -12.14 -1.38
N ASP A 111 4.88 -11.40 -2.13
CA ASP A 111 6.22 -11.83 -2.59
C ASP A 111 7.15 -12.17 -1.42
N GLN A 112 7.04 -11.39 -0.35
CA GLN A 112 7.70 -11.61 0.94
C GLN A 112 6.86 -10.91 2.02
N PRO A 113 7.06 -11.23 3.31
CA PRO A 113 6.31 -10.59 4.39
C PRO A 113 6.43 -9.05 4.34
N PRO A 114 5.31 -8.30 4.36
CA PRO A 114 5.37 -6.85 4.53
C PRO A 114 5.99 -6.50 5.89
N GLN A 115 6.74 -5.40 5.97
CA GLN A 115 7.37 -4.97 7.22
C GLN A 115 6.34 -4.34 8.14
N SER A 116 5.40 -3.60 7.53
CA SER A 116 4.24 -3.01 8.17
C SER A 116 3.07 -3.07 7.20
N LEU A 117 1.87 -3.20 7.76
CA LEU A 117 0.59 -3.03 7.07
C LEU A 117 -0.25 -1.99 7.82
N ASP A 118 0.36 -1.04 8.51
CA ASP A 118 -0.33 -0.18 9.48
C ASP A 118 -1.51 0.58 8.88
N ALA A 119 -1.41 0.95 7.60
CA ALA A 119 -2.51 1.61 6.88
C ALA A 119 -3.66 0.66 6.50
N LEU A 120 -3.42 -0.66 6.45
CA LEU A 120 -4.42 -1.68 6.09
C LEU A 120 -5.15 -2.15 7.35
N ASP A 121 -6.43 -1.83 7.41
CA ASP A 121 -7.36 -2.18 8.48
C ASP A 121 -8.09 -3.48 8.17
N THR A 122 -8.38 -3.75 6.90
CA THR A 122 -9.21 -4.91 6.52
C THR A 122 -8.68 -5.66 5.30
N LEU A 123 -8.62 -6.98 5.40
CA LEU A 123 -8.39 -7.89 4.28
C LEU A 123 -9.60 -8.81 4.11
N HIS A 124 -10.25 -8.71 2.95
CA HIS A 124 -11.36 -9.56 2.56
C HIS A 124 -10.94 -10.50 1.44
N LEU A 125 -11.18 -11.80 1.64
CA LEU A 125 -10.89 -12.87 0.71
C LEU A 125 -12.20 -13.60 0.41
N GLU A 126 -12.67 -13.51 -0.84
CA GLU A 126 -13.87 -14.21 -1.30
C GLU A 126 -13.50 -15.06 -2.51
N ASN A 127 -13.60 -16.39 -2.39
CA ASN A 127 -13.16 -17.30 -3.46
C ASN A 127 -11.74 -16.96 -3.96
N ALA A 128 -10.83 -16.75 -3.02
CA ALA A 128 -9.42 -16.50 -3.28
C ALA A 128 -8.62 -17.79 -3.06
N LEU A 129 -7.94 -18.26 -4.11
CA LEU A 129 -7.14 -19.47 -4.09
C LEU A 129 -5.66 -19.13 -3.95
N PHE A 130 -4.97 -19.81 -3.04
CA PHE A 130 -3.52 -19.64 -2.82
C PHE A 130 -2.81 -20.96 -3.06
N MET A 131 -1.97 -21.04 -4.09
CA MET A 131 -1.28 -22.30 -4.45
C MET A 131 -0.19 -22.70 -3.44
N ARG A 132 0.26 -21.76 -2.62
CA ARG A 132 1.28 -21.95 -1.57
C ARG A 132 0.87 -21.23 -0.29
N TYR A 133 1.52 -21.63 0.81
CA TYR A 133 1.26 -21.15 2.17
C TYR A 133 1.36 -19.62 2.32
N ILE A 134 0.40 -19.02 3.01
CA ILE A 134 0.23 -17.57 3.22
C ILE A 134 0.91 -17.03 4.50
N GLY A 135 1.85 -17.78 5.08
CA GLY A 135 2.44 -17.52 6.40
C GLY A 135 3.13 -16.16 6.59
N GLY A 136 3.52 -15.49 5.51
CA GLY A 136 4.20 -14.19 5.58
C GLY A 136 3.31 -13.05 6.07
N PHE A 137 2.00 -13.10 5.79
CA PHE A 137 1.07 -12.03 6.15
C PHE A 137 0.88 -11.90 7.66
N CYS A 138 0.73 -13.03 8.36
CA CYS A 138 0.50 -13.02 9.80
C CYS A 138 1.71 -12.56 10.63
N LYS A 139 2.89 -12.44 10.02
CA LYS A 139 4.08 -11.89 10.69
C LYS A 139 4.07 -10.36 10.73
N ALA A 140 3.37 -9.71 9.79
CA ALA A 140 3.38 -8.26 9.59
C ALA A 140 2.40 -7.49 10.50
N LYS A 141 1.33 -8.14 10.98
CA LYS A 141 0.36 -7.58 11.94
C LYS A 141 0.30 -8.43 13.20
N LYS A 142 0.62 -7.84 14.36
CA LYS A 142 0.41 -8.49 15.68
C LYS A 142 -1.09 -8.70 15.89
N GLY A 143 -1.60 -9.91 15.62
CA GLY A 143 -3.03 -10.23 15.78
C GLY A 143 -3.61 -11.19 14.74
N CYS A 144 -2.85 -11.52 13.68
CA CYS A 144 -3.27 -12.49 12.66
C CYS A 144 -3.19 -13.93 13.20
N PHE A 145 -4.17 -14.35 14.00
CA PHE A 145 -4.19 -15.68 14.62
C PHE A 145 -5.57 -16.34 14.53
N ARG A 146 -5.81 -17.10 13.45
CA ARG A 146 -6.32 -18.50 13.44
C ARG A 146 -6.94 -18.98 12.12
N GLU A 147 -7.49 -18.11 11.27
CA GLU A 147 -8.36 -18.59 10.17
C GLU A 147 -7.63 -18.88 8.85
N LEU A 148 -6.44 -18.32 8.64
CA LEU A 148 -5.69 -18.51 7.40
C LEU A 148 -4.98 -19.87 7.31
N GLN A 149 -4.83 -20.60 8.42
CA GLN A 149 -4.19 -21.93 8.43
C GLN A 149 -5.15 -23.05 8.00
N THR A 150 -6.47 -22.84 8.07
CA THR A 150 -7.47 -23.87 7.74
C THR A 150 -8.08 -23.72 6.34
N GLY A 151 -7.83 -22.61 5.64
CA GLY A 151 -8.45 -22.30 4.34
C GLY A 151 -7.70 -22.76 3.08
N ILE A 152 -6.69 -23.64 3.19
CA ILE A 152 -5.84 -24.04 2.04
C ILE A 152 -6.57 -24.99 1.06
N SER A 153 -7.84 -25.35 1.28
CA SER A 153 -8.58 -26.19 0.31
C SER A 153 -10.07 -25.92 0.15
N ASP A 154 -10.68 -25.03 0.93
CA ASP A 154 -12.13 -24.83 0.86
C ASP A 154 -12.46 -23.43 0.34
N GLN A 155 -13.35 -23.38 -0.66
CA GLN A 155 -13.92 -22.21 -1.32
C GLN A 155 -14.73 -21.34 -0.34
N GLY A 156 -14.06 -20.78 0.67
CA GLY A 156 -14.67 -20.02 1.75
C GLY A 156 -14.49 -18.50 1.60
N HIS A 157 -15.43 -17.76 2.18
CA HIS A 157 -15.32 -16.32 2.39
C HIS A 157 -14.61 -16.08 3.73
N ILE A 158 -13.41 -15.49 3.70
CA ILE A 158 -12.61 -15.14 4.88
C ILE A 158 -12.50 -13.62 4.93
N SER A 159 -12.91 -13.02 6.04
CA SER A 159 -12.85 -11.57 6.24
C SER A 159 -12.15 -11.28 7.55
N GLN A 160 -11.03 -10.56 7.52
CA GLN A 160 -10.29 -10.18 8.71
C GLN A 160 -10.17 -8.67 8.82
N SER A 161 -10.66 -8.13 9.93
CA SER A 161 -10.47 -6.74 10.36
C SER A 161 -9.44 -6.71 11.49
N PHE A 162 -8.55 -5.72 11.50
CA PHE A 162 -7.40 -5.61 12.40
C PHE A 162 -7.49 -4.41 13.34
#